data_AF-Q1L652-F1
#
_entry.id   AF-Q1L652-F1
#
_cell.length_a   1.000
_cell.length_b   1.000
_cell.length_c   1.000
_cell.angle_alpha   90.00
_cell.angle_beta   90.00
_cell.angle_gamma   90.00
#
_symmetry.space_group_name_H-M   'P 1'
#
loop_
_entity.id
_entity.type
_entity.pdbx_description
1 polymer ?
#
loop_
_entity_poly.entity_id
_entity_poly.type
_entity_poly.pdbx_seq_one_letter_code
_entity_poly.pdbx_strand_id
1 'polypeptide(L)'
;IEDLANYGEYSGGPTTGETKFYAETLLDLMTREPDKQGRGKVMIIGGAIANFTDVAKTFTGIIQAFEVYADKMKAVDLKIYV
;
A
#
# COMPACT_ATOMS: atom_id res chain seq x y z
N ILE A 1 5.64 14.28 12.25
CA ILE A 1 4.38 13.49 12.35
C ILE A 1 3.26 14.15 11.54
N GLU A 2 3.32 15.47 11.29
CA GLU A 2 2.25 16.21 10.59
C GLU A 2 1.81 15.62 9.24
N ASP A 3 2.70 14.98 8.49
CA ASP A 3 2.41 14.34 7.19
C ASP A 3 2.13 12.82 7.27
N LEU A 4 2.06 12.22 8.47
CA LEU A 4 1.74 10.80 8.63
C LEU A 4 0.23 10.56 8.44
N ALA A 5 -0.14 9.85 7.36
CA ALA A 5 -1.54 9.65 6.99
C ALA A 5 -2.27 8.57 7.79
N ASN A 6 -1.55 7.51 8.22
CA ASN A 6 -2.17 6.37 8.89
C ASN A 6 -1.20 5.63 9.83
N TYR A 7 -1.80 4.82 10.70
CA TYR A 7 -1.13 3.78 11.47
C TYR A 7 -1.94 2.49 11.31
N GLY A 8 -1.29 1.39 10.90
CA GLY A 8 -1.95 0.12 10.66
C GLY A 8 -0.94 -0.98 10.33
N GLU A 9 -1.41 -2.22 10.41
CA GLU A 9 -0.62 -3.41 10.07
C GLU A 9 -1.49 -4.49 9.42
N TYR A 10 -0.83 -5.45 8.78
CA TYR A 10 -1.36 -6.78 8.52
C TYR A 10 -0.37 -7.81 9.06
N SER A 11 -0.86 -8.82 9.78
CA SER A 11 -0.06 -9.87 10.41
C SER A 11 -0.87 -11.16 10.50
N GLY A 12 -0.31 -12.24 11.08
CA GLY A 12 -1.07 -13.49 11.26
C GLY A 12 -1.16 -14.41 10.03
N GLY A 13 -0.38 -14.15 8.98
CA GLY A 13 -0.35 -14.98 7.76
C GLY A 13 -1.58 -14.82 6.87
N PRO A 14 -1.93 -13.59 6.45
CA PRO A 14 -3.11 -13.36 5.63
C PRO A 14 -2.98 -13.97 4.25
N THR A 15 -4.13 -14.21 3.62
CA THR A 15 -4.25 -14.69 2.25
C THR A 15 -3.95 -13.58 1.23
N THR A 16 -3.73 -13.98 -0.03
CA THR A 16 -3.60 -13.05 -1.16
C THR A 16 -4.80 -12.12 -1.29
N GLY A 17 -6.02 -12.65 -1.12
CA GLY A 17 -7.26 -11.86 -1.22
C GLY A 17 -7.40 -10.82 -0.12
N GLU A 18 -7.11 -11.19 1.12
CA GLU A 18 -7.10 -10.26 2.27
C GLU A 18 -6.06 -9.17 2.09
N THR A 19 -4.85 -9.54 1.65
CA THR A 19 -3.76 -8.58 1.44
C THR A 19 -4.09 -7.62 0.29
N LYS A 20 -4.70 -8.13 -0.80
CA LYS A 20 -5.20 -7.30 -1.90
C LYS A 20 -6.24 -6.30 -1.41
N PHE A 21 -7.26 -6.78 -0.70
CA PHE A 21 -8.34 -5.91 -0.18
C PHE A 21 -7.80 -4.81 0.74
N TYR A 22 -6.85 -5.15 1.60
CA TYR A 22 -6.18 -4.18 2.46
C TYR A 22 -5.40 -3.13 1.65
N ALA A 23 -4.61 -3.58 0.66
CA ALA A 23 -3.85 -2.69 -0.22
C ALA A 23 -4.76 -1.77 -1.04
N GLU A 24 -5.84 -2.30 -1.64
CA GLU A 24 -6.83 -1.50 -2.39
C GLU A 24 -7.46 -0.41 -1.52
N THR A 25 -7.73 -0.70 -0.25
CA THR A 25 -8.27 0.29 0.70
C THR A 25 -7.28 1.45 0.92
N LEU A 26 -6.00 1.15 1.12
CA LEU A 26 -4.97 2.18 1.28
C LEU A 26 -4.76 2.99 0.01
N LEU A 27 -4.74 2.32 -1.15
CA LEU A 27 -4.58 2.97 -2.44
C LEU A 27 -5.77 3.86 -2.79
N ASP A 28 -7.00 3.42 -2.50
CA ASP A 28 -8.18 4.27 -2.62
C ASP A 28 -8.02 5.55 -1.80
N LEU A 29 -7.74 5.41 -0.50
CA LEU A 29 -7.61 6.55 0.41
C LEU A 29 -6.53 7.54 -0.04
N MET A 30 -5.35 7.04 -0.40
CA MET A 30 -4.22 7.91 -0.73
C MET A 30 -4.31 8.54 -2.12
N THR A 31 -5.17 8.04 -3.01
CA THR A 31 -5.33 8.55 -4.38
C THR A 31 -6.58 9.42 -4.60
N ARG A 32 -7.36 9.74 -3.56
CA ARG A 32 -8.57 10.60 -3.69
C ARG A 32 -8.28 12.02 -4.17
N GLU A 33 -7.20 12.61 -3.66
CA GLU A 33 -6.79 13.98 -3.97
C GLU A 33 -5.25 14.08 -4.00
N PRO A 34 -4.64 14.93 -4.84
CA PRO A 34 -3.21 15.26 -4.74
C PRO A 34 -2.84 15.89 -3.38
N ASP A 35 -1.56 15.91 -3.04
CA ASP A 35 -1.08 16.67 -1.87
C ASP A 35 -1.36 18.18 -2.06
N LYS A 36 -1.82 18.85 -1.01
CA LYS A 36 -2.22 20.27 -1.06
C LYS A 36 -1.06 21.21 -1.40
N GLN A 37 0.18 20.80 -1.16
CA GLN A 37 1.38 21.57 -1.46
C GLN A 37 2.01 21.14 -2.80
N GLY A 38 1.35 20.25 -3.56
CA GLY A 38 1.84 19.75 -4.85
C GLY A 38 2.99 18.74 -4.74
N ARG A 39 3.22 18.15 -3.56
CA ARG A 39 4.26 17.13 -3.36
C ARG A 39 3.77 15.75 -3.83
N GLY A 40 4.70 14.89 -4.25
CA GLY A 40 4.41 13.46 -4.44
C GLY A 40 4.12 12.76 -3.11
N LYS A 41 3.32 11.70 -3.15
CA LYS A 41 2.99 10.90 -1.96
C LYS A 41 3.94 9.73 -1.80
N VAL A 42 4.05 9.21 -0.58
CA VAL A 42 4.93 8.07 -0.25
C VAL A 42 4.13 6.96 0.40
N MET A 43 4.29 5.73 -0.08
CA MET A 43 3.84 4.50 0.57
C MET A 43 5.06 3.71 1.03
N ILE A 44 5.09 3.33 2.31
CA ILE A 44 6.12 2.47 2.87
C ILE A 44 5.50 1.10 3.13
N ILE A 45 6.05 0.06 2.51
CA ILE A 45 5.64 -1.33 2.66
C ILE A 45 6.75 -2.06 3.40
N GLY A 46 6.82 -1.83 4.71
CA GLY A 46 7.83 -2.42 5.57
C GLY A 46 7.34 -3.64 6.35
N GLY A 47 8.28 -4.37 6.94
CA GLY A 47 8.00 -5.46 7.86
C GLY A 47 9.29 -6.08 8.41
N ALA A 48 9.20 -6.77 9.55
CA ALA A 48 10.28 -7.59 10.05
C ALA A 48 10.36 -8.93 9.27
N ILE A 49 11.41 -9.72 9.54
CA ILE A 49 11.51 -11.08 8.99
C ILE A 49 10.35 -11.92 9.52
N ALA A 50 9.50 -12.42 8.62
CA ALA A 50 8.31 -13.17 8.98
C ALA A 50 8.64 -14.61 9.40
N ASN A 51 7.97 -15.09 10.45
CA ASN A 51 8.12 -16.48 10.91
C ASN A 51 7.21 -17.48 10.16
N PHE A 52 5.99 -17.07 9.80
CA PHE A 52 4.96 -17.95 9.22
C PHE A 52 4.18 -17.31 8.07
N THR A 53 4.34 -16.00 7.82
CA THR A 53 3.69 -15.33 6.69
C THR A 53 4.40 -15.70 5.38
N ASP A 54 3.61 -16.12 4.39
CA ASP A 54 4.08 -16.33 3.03
C ASP A 54 4.21 -14.98 2.31
N VAL A 55 5.46 -14.48 2.21
CA VAL A 55 5.75 -13.18 1.59
C VAL A 55 5.35 -13.15 0.13
N ALA A 56 5.49 -14.27 -0.60
CA ALA A 56 5.11 -14.32 -2.01
C ALA A 56 3.59 -14.16 -2.18
N LYS A 57 2.78 -14.83 -1.34
CA LYS A 57 1.31 -14.71 -1.39
C LYS A 57 0.81 -13.32 -1.04
N THR A 58 1.39 -12.70 -0.01
CA THR A 58 1.01 -11.34 0.40
C THR A 58 1.39 -10.32 -0.67
N PHE A 59 2.63 -10.38 -1.19
CA PHE A 59 3.06 -9.48 -2.27
C PHE A 59 2.29 -9.69 -3.58
N THR A 60 1.86 -10.92 -3.88
CA THR A 60 0.95 -11.16 -5.02
C THR A 60 -0.33 -10.33 -4.89
N GLY A 61 -0.90 -10.23 -3.68
CA GLY A 61 -2.11 -9.43 -3.45
C GLY A 61 -1.86 -7.93 -3.58
N ILE A 62 -0.71 -7.45 -3.07
CA ILE A 62 -0.28 -6.05 -3.21
C ILE A 62 -0.08 -5.68 -4.69
N ILE A 63 0.60 -6.53 -5.47
CA ILE A 63 0.83 -6.31 -6.91
C ILE A 63 -0.49 -6.27 -7.67
N GLN A 64 -1.44 -7.16 -7.38
CA GLN A 64 -2.77 -7.13 -7.99
C GLN A 64 -3.52 -5.83 -7.68
N ALA A 65 -3.36 -5.26 -6.48
CA ALA A 65 -3.93 -3.96 -6.15
C ALA A 65 -3.23 -2.83 -6.93
N PHE A 66 -1.91 -2.90 -7.10
CA PHE A 66 -1.16 -1.93 -7.92
C PHE A 66 -1.61 -1.94 -9.38
N GLU A 67 -1.89 -3.09 -9.97
CA GLU A 67 -2.40 -3.20 -11.34
C GLU A 67 -3.75 -2.48 -11.49
N VAL A 68 -4.65 -2.59 -10.51
CA VAL A 68 -5.96 -1.91 -10.51
C VAL A 68 -5.83 -0.40 -10.34
N TYR A 69 -4.88 0.07 -9.52
CA TYR A 69 -4.74 1.49 -9.15
C TYR A 69 -3.61 2.21 -9.90
N ALA A 70 -2.95 1.58 -10.88
CA ALA A 70 -1.74 2.08 -11.53
C ALA A 70 -1.84 3.55 -12.00
N ASP A 71 -2.94 3.91 -12.68
CA ASP A 71 -3.11 5.26 -13.20
C ASP A 71 -3.42 6.28 -12.10
N LYS A 72 -4.18 5.89 -11.07
CA LYS A 72 -4.44 6.73 -9.90
C LYS A 72 -3.16 6.99 -9.10
N MET A 73 -2.28 5.98 -8.96
CA MET A 73 -0.99 6.13 -8.29
C MET A 73 -0.08 7.11 -9.04
N LYS A 74 -0.02 7.01 -10.38
CA LYS A 74 0.74 7.96 -11.21
C LYS A 74 0.20 9.39 -11.09
N ALA A 75 -1.12 9.56 -11.03
CA ALA A 75 -1.76 10.87 -10.94
C ALA A 75 -1.41 11.65 -9.65
N VAL A 76 -0.96 10.96 -8.60
CA VAL A 76 -0.54 11.59 -7.33
C VAL A 76 0.97 11.54 -7.07
N ASP A 77 1.77 11.25 -8.10
CA ASP A 77 3.24 11.06 -8.01
C ASP A 77 3.62 10.13 -6.84
N LEU A 78 2.96 8.96 -6.77
CA LEU A 78 3.19 8.01 -5.69
C LEU A 78 4.56 7.34 -5.83
N LYS A 79 5.36 7.40 -4.76
CA LYS A 79 6.62 6.67 -4.58
C LYS A 79 6.44 5.56 -3.57
N ILE A 80 6.88 4.36 -3.93
CA ILE A 80 6.73 3.15 -3.10
C ILE A 80 8.12 2.70 -2.64
N TYR A 81 8.26 2.46 -1.35
CA TYR A 81 9.47 1.90 -0.75
C TYR A 81 9.10 0.58 -0.07
N VAL A 82 9.81 -0.48 -0.44
CA VAL A 82 9.67 -1.83 0.11
C VAL A 82 10.95 -2.16 0.88
#